data_AF-A0A920V804-F1
#
_entry.id   AF-A0A920V804-F1
#
_cell.length_a   1.000
_cell.length_b   1.000
_cell.length_c   1.000
_cell.angle_alpha   90.00
_cell.angle_beta   90.00
_cell.angle_gamma   90.00
#
_symmetry.space_group_name_H-M   'P 1'
#
loop_
_entity.id
_entity.type
_entity.pdbx_description
1 polymer ?
#
loop_
_entity_poly.entity_id
_entity_poly.type
_entity_poly.pdbx_seq_one_letter_code
_entity_poly.pdbx_strand_id
1 'polypeptide(L)' 'MIEQLQSADTDEIIPMAHPLDMHQRLREDKVIDTNDRDIYQKNSLSAEEGFYKVPKSD' A
#
# COMPACT_ATOMS: atom_id res chain seq x y z
N MET A 1 20.84 -18.68 -11.95
CA MET A 1 19.67 -17.99 -12.56
C MET A 1 19.67 -16.50 -12.27
N ILE A 2 19.92 -16.04 -11.03
CA ILE A 2 20.10 -14.60 -10.75
C ILE A 2 21.46 -14.08 -11.23
N GLU A 3 22.51 -14.91 -11.18
CA GLU A 3 23.88 -14.56 -11.60
C GLU A 3 23.98 -14.09 -13.07
N GLN A 4 23.11 -14.58 -13.96
CA GLN A 4 23.08 -14.15 -15.37
C GLN A 4 22.58 -12.71 -15.54
N LEU A 5 21.82 -12.18 -14.59
CA LEU A 5 21.37 -10.78 -14.62
C LEU A 5 22.48 -9.82 -14.19
N GLN A 6 23.44 -10.29 -13.38
CA GLN A 6 24.57 -9.49 -12.90
C GLN A 6 25.60 -9.19 -13.98
N SER A 7 25.60 -9.94 -15.09
CA SER A 7 26.48 -9.67 -16.24
C SER A 7 25.98 -8.57 -17.17
N ALA A 8 24.75 -8.08 -16.97
CA ALA A 8 24.22 -6.97 -17.74
C ALA A 8 24.78 -5.64 -17.20
N ASP A 9 25.34 -4.81 -18.09
CA ASP A 9 25.76 -3.45 -17.76
C ASP A 9 24.53 -2.54 -17.60
N THR A 10 24.42 -1.89 -16.44
CA THR A 10 23.31 -0.99 -16.11
C THR A 10 23.79 0.36 -15.57
N ASP A 11 25.09 0.69 -15.70
CA ASP A 11 25.70 1.85 -15.04
C ASP A 11 25.03 3.19 -15.43
N GLU A 12 24.57 3.31 -16.67
CA GLU A 12 23.90 4.51 -17.20
C GLU A 12 22.39 4.31 -17.46
N ILE A 13 21.82 3.19 -17.01
CA ILE A 13 20.40 2.88 -17.24
C ILE A 13 19.55 3.38 -16.08
N ILE A 14 18.64 4.32 -16.38
CA ILE A 14 17.64 4.76 -15.41
C ILE A 14 16.64 3.63 -15.16
N PRO A 15 16.45 3.17 -13.90
CA PRO A 15 15.49 2.12 -13.60
C PRO A 15 14.06 2.50 -13.99
N MET A 16 13.36 1.58 -14.66
CA MET A 16 11.95 1.74 -14.99
C MET A 16 11.07 1.36 -13.80
N ALA A 17 10.54 2.34 -13.06
CA ALA A 17 9.63 2.10 -11.94
C ALA A 17 8.25 1.61 -12.39
N HIS A 18 7.73 2.18 -13.48
CA HIS A 18 6.46 1.84 -14.08
C HIS A 18 6.61 1.74 -15.62
N PRO A 19 5.95 0.77 -16.28
CA PRO A 19 6.09 0.56 -17.73
C PRO A 19 5.36 1.61 -18.58
N LEU A 20 4.44 2.37 -17.99
CA LEU A 20 3.71 3.44 -18.65
C LEU A 20 4.30 4.78 -18.21
N ASP A 21 4.47 5.71 -19.14
CA ASP A 21 4.84 7.08 -18.84
C ASP A 21 3.63 7.82 -18.25
N MET A 22 3.56 7.86 -16.92
CA MET A 22 2.41 8.37 -16.18
C MET A 22 2.83 9.52 -15.27
N HIS A 23 2.01 10.57 -15.27
CA HIS A 23 2.11 11.65 -14.31
C HIS A 23 1.30 11.33 -13.05
N GLN A 24 1.64 11.99 -11.93
CA GLN A 24 0.91 11.85 -10.68
C GLN A 24 -0.54 12.34 -10.87
N ARG A 25 -1.49 11.42 -10.68
CA ARG A 25 -2.90 11.77 -10.70
C ARG A 25 -3.27 12.47 -9.40
N LEU A 26 -3.89 13.62 -9.50
CA LEU A 26 -4.46 14.31 -8.35
C LEU A 26 -5.83 13.72 -8.01
N ARG A 27 -6.12 13.63 -6.72
CA ARG A 27 -7.44 13.29 -6.20
C ARG A 27 -8.18 14.59 -5.90
N GLU A 28 -9.45 14.67 -6.28
CA GLU A 28 -10.31 15.80 -5.87
C GLU A 28 -10.42 15.88 -4.34
N ASP A 29 -10.42 17.11 -3.81
CA ASP A 29 -10.63 17.35 -2.38
C ASP A 29 -12.12 17.27 -2.02
N LYS A 30 -12.63 16.04 -2.07
CA LYS A 30 -14.03 15.73 -1.80
C LYS A 30 -14.13 14.54 -0.86
N VAL A 31 -14.97 14.68 0.17
CA VAL A 31 -15.36 13.56 1.03
C VAL A 31 -16.30 12.65 0.25
N ILE A 32 -15.90 11.39 0.06
CA ILE A 32 -16.68 10.38 -0.67
C ILE A 32 -17.19 9.25 0.21
N ASP A 33 -16.56 9.02 1.36
CA ASP A 33 -16.81 7.85 2.19
C ASP A 33 -17.67 8.15 3.41
N THR A 34 -18.49 7.17 3.78
CA THR A 34 -19.24 7.13 5.02
C THR A 34 -18.56 6.23 6.04
N ASN A 35 -18.67 6.57 7.32
CA ASN A 35 -18.17 5.74 8.40
C ASN A 35 -19.11 4.54 8.63
N ASP A 36 -18.70 3.34 8.20
CA ASP A 36 -19.43 2.10 8.41
C ASP A 36 -18.66 1.15 9.37
N ARG A 37 -18.58 1.58 10.63
CA ARG A 37 -17.81 0.94 11.69
C ARG A 37 -18.16 -0.54 11.86
N ASP A 38 -19.45 -0.87 11.81
CA ASP A 38 -19.94 -2.22 12.03
C ASP A 38 -19.49 -3.17 10.92
N ILE A 39 -19.51 -2.72 9.66
CA ILE A 39 -18.96 -3.48 8.53
C ILE A 39 -17.45 -3.68 8.69
N TYR A 40 -16.70 -2.63 9.02
CA TYR A 40 -15.25 -2.71 9.10
C TYR A 40 -14.78 -3.63 10.24
N GLN A 41 -15.47 -3.63 11.38
CA GLN A 41 -15.07 -4.40 12.57
C GLN A 41 -15.58 -5.84 12.56
N LYS A 42 -16.50 -6.19 11.66
CA LYS A 42 -17.12 -7.53 11.55
C LYS A 42 -16.12 -8.68 11.49
N ASN A 43 -14.99 -8.48 10.82
CA ASN A 43 -13.96 -9.52 10.63
C ASN A 43 -12.75 -9.36 11.57
N SER A 44 -12.81 -8.44 12.53
CA SER A 44 -11.73 -8.31 13.52
C SER A 44 -11.74 -9.49 14.48
N LEU A 45 -10.55 -9.98 14.84
CA LEU A 45 -10.40 -10.95 15.93
C LEU A 45 -10.85 -10.37 17.28
N SER A 46 -10.62 -9.07 17.50
CA SER A 46 -11.00 -8.40 18.72
C SER A 46 -11.20 -6.90 18.45
N ALA A 47 -12.43 -6.43 18.66
CA ALA A 47 -12.77 -5.02 18.64
C ALA A 47 -13.65 -4.69 19.84
N GLU A 48 -13.44 -3.53 20.46
CA GLU A 48 -14.22 -3.03 21.59
C GLU A 48 -14.33 -1.51 21.51
N GLU A 49 -15.52 -0.96 21.80
CA GLU A 49 -15.79 0.49 21.78
C GLU A 49 -15.42 1.20 20.46
N GLY A 50 -15.30 0.44 19.38
CA GLY A 50 -14.86 0.94 18.09
C GLY A 50 -13.34 0.92 17.86
N PHE A 51 -12.56 0.26 18.71
CA PHE A 51 -11.12 0.10 18.56
C PHE A 51 -10.76 -1.35 18.22
N TYR A 52 -9.77 -1.53 17.34
CA TYR A 52 -9.14 -2.83 17.12
C TYR A 52 -8.14 -3.10 18.25
N LYS A 53 -8.27 -4.23 18.94
CA LYS A 53 -7.35 -4.63 20.00
C LYS A 53 -6.16 -5.39 19.42
N VAL A 54 -4.96 -5.01 19.84
CA VAL A 54 -3.70 -5.68 19.46
C VAL A 54 -2.85 -5.94 20.71
N PRO A 55 -1.97 -6.96 20.69
CA PRO A 55 -0.99 -7.16 21.75
C PRO A 55 -0.09 -5.93 21.89
N LYS A 56 0.17 -5.53 23.13
CA LYS A 56 1.15 -4.48 23.41
C LYS A 56 2.55 -5.05 23.12
N SER A 57 3.37 -4.30 22.39
CA SER A 57 4.80 -4.58 22.32
C SER A 57 5.45 -4.10 23.63
N ASP A 58 6.17 -4.99 24.30
CA ASP A 58 7.03 -4.65 25.44
C ASP A 58 8.31 -3.94 24.97
#